data_AF-A0A8T8SB31-F1
#
_entry.id   AF-A0A8T8SB31-F1
#
_cell.length_a   1.000
_cell.length_b   1.000
_cell.length_c   1.000
_cell.angle_alpha   90.00
_cell.angle_beta   90.00
_cell.angle_gamma   90.00
#
_symmetry.space_group_name_H-M   'P 1'
#
loop_
_entity.id
_entity.type
_entity.pdbx_description
1 polymer ?
#
loop_
_entity_poly.entity_id
_entity_poly.type
_entity_poly.pdbx_seq_one_letter_code
_entity_poly.pdbx_strand_id
1 'polypeptide(L)'
;MFRRIFESIFVRRLDPSRQWARLHAGQAGFRRGWSCQSALVVNHEAAHTRRNIAVFLDLANAFPSIMPSLVAKVLADRGAPLSEQRLVWALLTSGASAVLVVNGRQCEPLPFLCGLTQGSAISPALFNLIIDDLVRKLNAQAQLKSLRAVFFADDGALTVESAEEGQRLLNIAEEWATEMGLRFNVGKCGVVARRPTRLSIYGQTIPQVPSYKYLGVPRDVGGLDMVAYLDRVNTSMRAVFRLLCAVGVRWSGAVRLRTYKAVCRSIGEYGASLVALLLQDSTIPLLSVALAASDSLHTDAVRWITSTGSHTALGESMSGLLPPALRFRLLSAALVHHLQQSNVHNPVRSLLSRTLPTSSSVLLRSISSCHAYNEYLGAARLHAREARGRGSARKAPLTMRGWFGMWRRNWVATATGVLGARISPAQRDGGGVDGSLAIVDGAERRAAAAWRCGAWLLDRDCICGEAFNR
;
A
#
# COMPACT_ATOMS: atom_id res chain seq x y z
N MET A 1 15.49 9.45 21.81
CA MET A 1 15.97 9.66 20.41
C MET A 1 17.11 8.71 20.06
N PHE A 2 18.21 8.67 20.84
CA PHE A 2 19.38 7.80 20.58
C PHE A 2 19.06 6.30 20.40
N ARG A 3 18.20 5.71 21.26
CA ARG A 3 17.76 4.32 21.13
C ARG A 3 17.19 4.00 19.74
N ARG A 4 16.33 4.85 19.19
CA ARG A 4 15.71 4.63 17.86
C ARG A 4 16.74 4.70 16.73
N ILE A 5 17.74 5.58 16.85
CA ILE A 5 18.85 5.67 15.88
C ILE A 5 19.66 4.37 15.92
N PHE A 6 20.01 3.92 17.13
CA PHE A 6 20.75 2.68 17.33
C PHE A 6 20.00 1.46 16.80
N GLU A 7 18.72 1.31 17.17
CA GLU A 7 17.86 0.24 16.64
C GLU A 7 17.77 0.28 15.12
N SER A 8 17.69 1.47 14.51
CA SER A 8 17.67 1.61 13.05
C SER A 8 18.97 1.17 12.38
N ILE A 9 20.11 1.37 13.05
CA ILE A 9 21.40 0.84 12.60
C ILE A 9 21.43 -0.68 12.76
N PHE A 10 20.93 -1.21 13.87
CA PHE A 10 20.87 -2.65 14.12
C PHE A 10 19.98 -3.37 13.10
N VAL A 11 18.82 -2.81 12.74
CA VAL A 11 17.94 -3.40 11.71
C VAL A 11 18.68 -3.61 10.38
N ARG A 12 19.66 -2.75 10.04
CA ARG A 12 20.50 -2.96 8.85
C ARG A 12 21.43 -4.17 8.96
N ARG A 13 21.75 -4.63 10.19
CA ARG A 13 22.52 -5.85 10.45
C ARG A 13 21.70 -7.13 10.31
N LEU A 14 20.37 -7.04 10.31
CA LEU A 14 19.45 -8.13 9.96
C LEU A 14 19.36 -8.31 8.44
N ASP A 15 20.53 -8.38 7.80
CA ASP A 15 20.67 -8.55 6.36
C ASP A 15 20.33 -10.00 5.97
N PRO A 16 19.43 -10.24 5.00
CA PRO A 16 19.13 -11.58 4.47
C PRO A 16 20.33 -12.36 3.90
N SER A 17 21.46 -11.67 3.62
CA SER A 17 22.73 -12.32 3.27
C SER A 17 23.27 -13.19 4.41
N ARG A 18 22.99 -12.82 5.67
CA ARG A 18 23.34 -13.58 6.87
C ARG A 18 22.32 -14.69 7.09
N GLN A 19 22.79 -15.93 7.16
CA GLN A 19 21.92 -17.11 7.27
C GLN A 19 20.92 -17.03 8.44
N TRP A 20 21.38 -16.60 9.62
CA TRP A 20 20.53 -16.47 10.81
C TRP A 20 19.42 -15.42 10.68
N ALA A 21 19.59 -14.39 9.83
CA ALA A 21 18.61 -13.34 9.61
C ALA A 21 17.71 -13.58 8.37
N ARG A 22 17.97 -14.65 7.60
CA ARG A 22 17.23 -14.95 6.37
C ARG A 22 15.79 -15.40 6.69
N LEU A 23 14.82 -14.74 6.09
CA LEU A 23 13.40 -15.07 6.20
C LEU A 23 12.91 -15.92 5.01
N HIS A 24 11.97 -16.82 5.27
CA HIS A 24 11.27 -17.60 4.26
C HIS A 24 10.47 -16.69 3.32
N ALA A 25 10.23 -17.13 2.09
CA ALA A 25 9.55 -16.32 1.07
C ALA A 25 8.08 -16.01 1.41
N GLY A 26 7.45 -16.88 2.21
CA GLY A 26 6.09 -16.72 2.72
C GLY A 26 5.94 -15.69 3.84
N GLN A 27 7.05 -15.21 4.43
CA GLN A 27 7.00 -14.12 5.41
C GLN A 27 7.14 -12.79 4.67
N ALA A 28 6.04 -12.04 4.50
CA ALA A 28 5.96 -10.83 3.70
C ALA A 28 6.00 -9.52 4.51
N GLY A 29 5.72 -9.57 5.82
CA GLY A 29 5.62 -8.38 6.66
C GLY A 29 6.96 -7.65 6.83
N PHE A 30 6.93 -6.33 6.97
CA PHE A 30 8.06 -5.46 7.37
C PHE A 30 9.39 -5.68 6.62
N ARG A 31 9.37 -6.19 5.39
CA ARG A 31 10.57 -6.50 4.60
C ARG A 31 10.57 -5.78 3.27
N ARG A 32 11.77 -5.47 2.77
CA ARG A 32 11.94 -4.82 1.46
C ARG A 32 11.63 -5.78 0.33
N GLY A 33 10.87 -5.34 -0.66
CA GLY A 33 10.52 -6.11 -1.85
C GLY A 33 9.27 -6.98 -1.70
N TRP A 34 8.58 -6.91 -0.56
CA TRP A 34 7.25 -7.47 -0.35
C TRP A 34 6.31 -6.31 0.00
N SER A 35 5.05 -6.45 -0.35
CA SER A 35 3.98 -5.50 -0.05
C SER A 35 2.70 -6.23 0.31
N CYS A 36 1.76 -5.58 0.98
CA CYS A 36 0.45 -6.16 1.23
C CYS A 36 -0.19 -6.62 -0.09
N GLN A 37 -0.07 -5.81 -1.15
CA GLN A 37 -0.57 -6.15 -2.48
C GLN A 37 0.07 -7.42 -3.04
N SER A 38 1.36 -7.67 -2.81
CA SER A 38 1.98 -8.93 -3.25
C SER A 38 1.39 -10.16 -2.54
N ALA A 39 1.10 -10.07 -1.23
CA ALA A 39 0.43 -11.14 -0.49
C ALA A 39 -1.02 -11.35 -0.97
N LEU A 40 -1.73 -10.25 -1.25
CA LEU A 40 -3.07 -10.28 -1.85
C LEU A 40 -3.07 -10.98 -3.22
N VAL A 41 -2.08 -10.71 -4.09
CA VAL A 41 -1.94 -11.38 -5.39
C VAL A 41 -1.75 -12.89 -5.18
N VAL A 42 -0.83 -13.33 -4.31
CA VAL A 42 -0.62 -14.77 -4.07
C VAL A 42 -1.90 -15.46 -3.59
N ASN A 43 -2.64 -14.82 -2.68
CA ASN A 43 -3.90 -15.36 -2.16
C ASN A 43 -5.02 -15.39 -3.21
N HIS A 44 -5.11 -14.35 -4.05
CA HIS A 44 -6.03 -14.29 -5.19
C HIS A 44 -5.77 -15.44 -6.18
N GLU A 45 -4.50 -15.67 -6.52
CA GLU A 45 -4.12 -16.73 -7.45
C GLU A 45 -4.47 -18.11 -6.92
N ALA A 46 -4.25 -18.35 -5.63
CA ALA A 46 -4.58 -19.63 -5.02
C ALA A 46 -6.07 -19.97 -5.14
N ALA A 47 -6.96 -18.97 -5.06
CA ALA A 47 -8.42 -19.11 -5.22
C ALA A 47 -8.84 -19.78 -6.53
N HIS A 48 -8.03 -19.59 -7.58
CA HIS A 48 -8.25 -20.07 -8.94
C HIS A 48 -7.51 -21.39 -9.22
N THR A 49 -6.96 -22.02 -8.19
CA THR A 49 -6.32 -23.33 -8.26
C THR A 49 -7.12 -24.37 -7.47
N ARG A 50 -6.59 -25.59 -7.35
CA ARG A 50 -7.16 -26.60 -6.44
C ARG A 50 -7.12 -26.17 -4.97
N ARG A 51 -6.26 -25.20 -4.61
CA ARG A 51 -6.13 -24.63 -3.26
C ARG A 51 -7.15 -23.52 -2.97
N ASN A 52 -8.42 -23.83 -3.18
CA ASN A 52 -9.50 -22.84 -3.16
C ASN A 52 -10.16 -22.66 -1.77
N ILE A 53 -9.67 -23.35 -0.73
CA ILE A 53 -10.05 -23.12 0.66
C ILE A 53 -9.03 -22.14 1.25
N ALA A 54 -9.48 -20.94 1.62
CA ALA A 54 -8.66 -19.95 2.29
C ALA A 54 -8.93 -19.96 3.80
N VAL A 55 -7.88 -20.02 4.60
CA VAL A 55 -7.97 -19.95 6.08
C VAL A 55 -7.13 -18.77 6.55
N PHE A 56 -7.77 -17.82 7.21
CA PHE A 56 -7.13 -16.62 7.74
C PHE A 56 -6.88 -16.78 9.23
N LEU A 57 -5.68 -16.42 9.65
CA LEU A 57 -5.19 -16.56 11.01
C LEU A 57 -4.87 -15.18 11.59
N ASP A 58 -5.29 -14.94 12.82
CA ASP A 58 -5.05 -13.71 13.59
C ASP A 58 -4.44 -14.10 14.94
N LEU A 59 -3.25 -13.59 15.26
CA LEU A 59 -2.62 -13.81 16.56
C LEU A 59 -3.18 -12.81 17.59
N ALA A 60 -3.59 -13.32 18.75
CA ALA A 60 -4.05 -12.51 19.85
C ALA A 60 -2.88 -11.73 20.48
N ASN A 61 -2.91 -10.40 20.39
CA ASN A 61 -1.93 -9.50 21.03
C ASN A 61 -0.47 -9.93 20.80
N ALA A 62 -0.10 -10.19 19.54
CA ALA A 62 1.18 -10.79 19.20
C ALA A 62 2.38 -10.04 19.82
N PHE A 63 2.54 -8.75 19.54
CA PHE A 63 3.69 -7.96 20.03
C PHE A 63 3.78 -7.89 21.56
N PRO A 64 2.69 -7.54 22.30
CA PRO A 64 2.70 -7.53 23.76
C PRO A 64 3.00 -8.89 24.42
N SER A 65 2.71 -10.00 23.74
CA SER A 65 2.84 -11.35 24.32
C SER A 65 4.27 -11.91 24.26
N ILE A 66 5.15 -11.33 23.45
CA ILE A 66 6.49 -11.89 23.20
C ILE A 66 7.41 -11.68 24.41
N MET A 67 7.98 -12.76 24.92
CA MET A 67 8.94 -12.72 26.02
C MET A 67 10.36 -12.43 25.54
N PRO A 68 11.18 -11.61 26.25
CA PRO A 68 12.58 -11.41 25.89
C PRO A 68 13.40 -12.72 25.83
N SER A 69 13.08 -13.68 26.71
CA SER A 69 13.69 -15.03 26.72
C SER A 69 13.40 -15.80 25.43
N LEU A 70 12.17 -15.70 24.90
CA LEU A 70 11.82 -16.29 23.61
C LEU A 70 12.64 -15.69 22.48
N VAL A 71 12.80 -14.36 22.45
CA VAL A 71 13.62 -13.69 21.43
C VAL A 71 15.07 -14.21 21.49
N ALA A 72 15.64 -14.32 22.70
CA ALA A 72 16.98 -14.84 22.89
C ALA A 72 17.12 -16.29 22.39
N LYS A 73 16.16 -17.16 22.74
CA LYS A 73 16.09 -18.55 22.25
C LYS A 73 16.06 -18.60 20.73
N VAL A 74 15.15 -17.86 20.09
CA VAL A 74 15.03 -17.84 18.62
C VAL A 74 16.31 -17.34 17.95
N LEU A 75 16.99 -16.34 18.51
CA LEU A 75 18.28 -15.89 17.98
C LEU A 75 19.36 -16.96 18.11
N ALA A 76 19.41 -17.68 19.24
CA ALA A 76 20.34 -18.78 19.45
C ALA A 76 20.08 -19.96 18.50
N ASP A 77 18.83 -20.42 18.39
CA ASP A 77 18.42 -21.52 17.52
C ASP A 77 18.72 -21.22 16.04
N ARG A 78 18.68 -19.95 15.64
CA ARG A 78 19.02 -19.50 14.29
C ARG A 78 20.52 -19.30 14.06
N GLY A 79 21.36 -19.49 15.09
CA GLY A 79 22.81 -19.33 15.01
C GLY A 79 23.26 -17.86 14.91
N ALA A 80 22.53 -16.93 15.51
CA ALA A 80 22.94 -15.53 15.55
C ALA A 80 24.24 -15.37 16.37
N PRO A 81 25.17 -14.47 16.00
CA PRO A 81 26.38 -14.23 16.78
C PRO A 81 26.06 -13.81 18.22
N LEU A 82 26.85 -14.26 19.20
CA LEU A 82 26.67 -13.91 20.62
C LEU A 82 26.62 -12.41 20.88
N SER A 83 27.35 -11.61 20.09
CA SER A 83 27.31 -10.15 20.17
C SER A 83 25.93 -9.58 19.84
N GLU A 84 25.27 -10.11 18.81
CA GLU A 84 23.93 -9.65 18.40
C GLU A 84 22.88 -10.14 19.40
N GLN A 85 23.02 -11.36 19.92
CA GLN A 85 22.16 -11.90 20.98
C GLN A 85 22.20 -11.03 22.25
N ARG A 86 23.41 -10.75 22.76
CA ARG A 86 23.62 -9.90 23.94
C ARG A 86 23.08 -8.49 23.74
N LEU A 87 23.24 -7.94 22.53
CA LEU A 87 22.76 -6.61 22.22
C LEU A 87 21.23 -6.54 22.20
N VAL A 88 20.56 -7.51 21.54
CA VAL A 88 19.10 -7.58 21.55
C VAL A 88 18.58 -7.80 22.97
N TRP A 89 19.23 -8.67 23.75
CA TRP A 89 18.89 -8.87 25.16
C TRP A 89 18.94 -7.56 25.94
N ALA A 90 20.04 -6.80 25.83
CA ALA A 90 20.19 -5.51 26.48
C ALA A 90 19.10 -4.52 26.03
N LEU A 91 18.79 -4.45 24.73
CA LEU A 91 17.73 -3.58 24.20
C LEU A 91 16.33 -3.91 24.76
N LEU A 92 16.05 -5.19 25.01
CA LEU A 92 14.76 -5.65 25.52
C LEU A 92 14.65 -5.55 27.04
N THR A 93 15.75 -5.68 27.78
CA THR A 93 15.73 -5.84 29.25
C THR A 93 16.33 -4.66 30.02
N SER A 94 17.19 -3.86 29.40
CA SER A 94 17.87 -2.77 30.10
C SER A 94 17.04 -1.49 30.09
N GLY A 95 16.61 -1.05 31.27
CA GLY A 95 16.24 0.34 31.55
C GLY A 95 14.90 0.82 30.99
N ALA A 96 13.95 -0.08 30.75
CA ALA A 96 12.59 0.31 30.36
C ALA A 96 11.61 0.06 31.51
N SER A 97 11.07 1.13 32.08
CA SER A 97 9.94 1.13 33.00
C SER A 97 8.88 2.14 32.53
N ALA A 98 7.63 1.92 32.91
CA ALA A 98 6.52 2.83 32.70
C ALA A 98 6.12 3.46 34.04
N VAL A 99 5.86 4.77 34.04
CA VAL A 99 5.28 5.47 35.19
C VAL A 99 3.81 5.72 34.88
N LEU A 100 2.91 5.11 35.66
CA LEU A 100 1.48 5.36 35.53
C LEU A 100 1.16 6.73 36.16
N VAL A 101 0.37 7.57 35.47
CA VAL A 101 -0.13 8.82 36.04
C VAL A 101 -1.65 8.70 36.21
N VAL A 102 -2.12 8.71 37.45
CA VAL A 102 -3.56 8.63 37.77
C VAL A 102 -3.94 9.88 38.54
N ASN A 103 -4.90 10.65 38.02
CA ASN A 103 -5.35 11.92 38.61
C ASN A 103 -4.19 12.90 38.90
N GLY A 104 -3.20 12.94 38.01
CA GLY A 104 -2.02 13.82 38.15
C GLY A 104 -0.94 13.32 39.11
N ARG A 105 -1.10 12.15 39.74
CA ARG A 105 -0.08 11.54 40.61
C ARG A 105 0.67 10.42 39.88
N GLN A 106 1.99 10.44 39.97
CA GLN A 106 2.87 9.40 39.44
C GLN A 106 2.89 8.21 40.40
N CYS A 107 2.71 6.99 39.88
CA CYS A 107 2.93 5.75 40.60
C CYS A 107 4.40 5.33 40.51
N GLU A 108 4.78 4.31 41.29
CA GLU A 108 6.11 3.69 41.19
C GLU A 108 6.39 3.17 39.77
N PRO A 109 7.63 3.26 39.28
CA PRO A 109 8.00 2.76 37.96
C PRO A 109 7.76 1.25 37.83
N LEU A 110 6.94 0.86 36.86
CA LEU A 110 6.65 -0.53 36.53
C LEU A 110 7.63 -1.03 35.47
N PRO A 111 8.43 -2.08 35.72
CA PRO A 111 9.33 -2.62 34.72
C PRO A 111 8.54 -3.28 33.57
N PHE A 112 9.02 -3.15 32.34
CA PHE A 112 8.49 -3.94 31.23
C PHE A 112 9.02 -5.38 31.33
N LEU A 113 8.18 -6.30 31.78
CA LEU A 113 8.51 -7.72 31.92
C LEU A 113 8.29 -8.51 30.63
N CYS A 114 7.42 -8.03 29.75
CA CYS A 114 7.02 -8.67 28.51
C CYS A 114 6.79 -7.68 27.36
N GLY A 115 6.81 -8.21 26.15
CA GLY A 115 6.36 -7.54 24.95
C GLY A 115 7.48 -6.88 24.14
N LEU A 116 7.34 -6.95 22.82
CA LEU A 116 8.09 -6.11 21.91
C LEU A 116 7.49 -4.70 21.91
N THR A 117 8.31 -3.70 22.22
CA THR A 117 7.85 -2.31 22.34
C THR A 117 7.26 -1.81 21.02
N GLN A 118 6.02 -1.32 21.05
CA GLN A 118 5.39 -0.69 19.88
C GLN A 118 6.11 0.64 19.54
N GLY A 119 6.37 0.87 18.26
CA GLY A 119 7.11 2.05 17.78
C GLY A 119 8.65 1.94 17.89
N SER A 120 9.17 0.85 18.46
CA SER A 120 10.59 0.48 18.34
C SER A 120 10.92 0.05 16.91
N ALA A 121 12.08 0.45 16.42
CA ALA A 121 12.49 0.13 15.04
C ALA A 121 12.88 -1.35 14.87
N ILE A 122 13.34 -2.00 15.95
CA ILE A 122 13.81 -3.40 15.92
C ILE A 122 12.67 -4.42 16.12
N SER A 123 11.62 -4.05 16.88
CA SER A 123 10.49 -4.94 17.22
C SER A 123 9.88 -5.66 16.00
N PRO A 124 9.53 -4.99 14.88
CA PRO A 124 8.93 -5.68 13.74
C PRO A 124 9.87 -6.73 13.11
N ALA A 125 11.17 -6.46 13.12
CA ALA A 125 12.16 -7.38 12.56
C ALA A 125 12.38 -8.60 13.46
N LEU A 126 12.39 -8.41 14.79
CA LEU A 126 12.44 -9.53 15.74
C LEU A 126 11.19 -10.39 15.66
N PHE A 127 10.01 -9.76 15.58
CA PHE A 127 8.76 -10.48 15.41
C PHE A 127 8.78 -11.36 14.16
N ASN A 128 9.25 -10.81 13.03
CA ASN A 128 9.41 -11.56 11.80
C ASN A 128 10.30 -12.81 11.96
N LEU A 129 11.40 -12.75 12.72
CA LEU A 129 12.28 -13.89 12.96
C LEU A 129 11.59 -15.00 13.75
N ILE A 130 10.70 -14.64 14.68
CA ILE A 130 9.96 -15.58 15.53
C ILE A 130 8.91 -16.32 14.69
N ILE A 131 8.05 -15.58 14.00
CA ILE A 131 6.98 -16.21 13.20
C ILE A 131 7.51 -16.88 11.92
N ASP A 132 8.75 -16.61 11.50
CA ASP A 132 9.39 -17.28 10.36
C ASP A 132 9.49 -18.81 10.56
N ASP A 133 9.63 -19.29 11.80
CA ASP A 133 9.61 -20.73 12.12
C ASP A 133 8.27 -21.36 11.72
N LEU A 134 7.16 -20.75 12.12
CA LEU A 134 5.81 -21.17 11.70
C LEU A 134 5.69 -21.16 10.17
N VAL A 135 6.10 -20.08 9.53
CA VAL A 135 6.01 -19.94 8.07
C VAL A 135 6.80 -21.03 7.36
N ARG A 136 7.95 -21.46 7.89
CA ARG A 136 8.74 -22.58 7.36
C ARG A 136 8.03 -23.90 7.56
N LYS A 137 7.55 -24.18 8.78
CA LYS A 137 6.81 -25.42 9.10
C LYS A 137 5.58 -25.59 8.18
N LEU A 138 4.79 -24.53 7.99
CA LEU A 138 3.61 -24.54 7.13
C LEU A 138 3.92 -24.68 5.63
N ASN A 139 5.11 -24.27 5.21
CA ASN A 139 5.55 -24.35 3.81
C ASN A 139 6.62 -25.42 3.56
N ALA A 140 6.88 -26.34 4.51
CA ALA A 140 8.00 -27.28 4.42
C ALA A 140 7.97 -28.14 3.14
N GLN A 141 6.78 -28.50 2.68
CA GLN A 141 6.56 -29.27 1.45
C GLN A 141 6.07 -28.40 0.28
N ALA A 142 6.20 -27.07 0.35
CA ALA A 142 5.68 -26.15 -0.65
C ALA A 142 6.81 -25.59 -1.51
N GLN A 143 6.56 -25.48 -2.83
CA GLN A 143 7.47 -24.78 -3.72
C GLN A 143 7.20 -23.27 -3.64
N LEU A 144 8.19 -22.44 -4.00
CA LEU A 144 8.07 -20.97 -3.99
C LEU A 144 6.86 -20.45 -4.77
N LYS A 145 6.50 -21.13 -5.87
CA LYS A 145 5.35 -20.80 -6.72
C LYS A 145 3.99 -21.29 -6.20
N SER A 146 3.99 -22.09 -5.13
CA SER A 146 2.80 -22.74 -4.58
C SER A 146 2.83 -22.72 -3.06
N LEU A 147 3.25 -21.60 -2.48
CA LEU A 147 3.25 -21.41 -1.03
C LEU A 147 1.85 -21.65 -0.48
N ARG A 148 1.77 -22.46 0.58
CA ARG A 148 0.52 -22.76 1.28
C ARG A 148 0.19 -21.67 2.28
N ALA A 149 1.20 -21.04 2.87
CA ALA A 149 1.05 -20.03 3.91
C ALA A 149 1.83 -18.76 3.55
N VAL A 150 1.13 -17.62 3.55
CA VAL A 150 1.73 -16.29 3.44
C VAL A 150 1.31 -15.48 4.65
N PHE A 151 2.29 -14.96 5.38
CA PHE A 151 2.07 -14.11 6.55
C PHE A 151 2.51 -12.69 6.22
N PHE A 152 1.73 -11.70 6.64
CA PHE A 152 2.13 -10.32 6.63
C PHE A 152 2.15 -9.84 8.08
N ALA A 153 3.33 -9.94 8.71
CA ALA A 153 3.43 -9.84 10.17
C ALA A 153 2.58 -10.95 10.83
N ASP A 154 1.64 -10.57 11.69
CA ASP A 154 0.73 -11.46 12.41
C ASP A 154 -0.48 -11.93 11.59
N ASP A 155 -0.83 -11.22 10.51
CA ASP A 155 -1.90 -11.61 9.60
C ASP A 155 -1.47 -12.80 8.71
N GLY A 156 -1.95 -14.00 9.03
CA GLY A 156 -1.68 -15.21 8.27
C GLY A 156 -2.78 -15.56 7.28
N ALA A 157 -2.40 -16.03 6.08
CA ALA A 157 -3.33 -16.63 5.13
C ALA A 157 -2.80 -17.98 4.64
N LEU A 158 -3.57 -19.03 4.89
CA LEU A 158 -3.38 -20.37 4.36
C LEU A 158 -4.28 -20.60 3.15
N THR A 159 -3.80 -21.36 2.18
CA THR A 159 -4.57 -21.80 1.01
C THR A 159 -4.35 -23.29 0.81
N VAL A 160 -5.41 -24.08 0.93
CA VAL A 160 -5.37 -25.54 1.00
C VAL A 160 -6.36 -26.18 0.03
N GLU A 161 -6.07 -27.42 -0.37
CA GLU A 161 -6.87 -28.19 -1.33
C GLU A 161 -8.04 -28.93 -0.67
N SER A 162 -7.89 -29.30 0.61
CA SER A 162 -8.89 -30.07 1.34
C SER A 162 -8.96 -29.67 2.82
N ALA A 163 -10.05 -30.07 3.49
CA ALA A 163 -10.23 -29.84 4.91
C ALA A 163 -9.16 -30.58 5.75
N GLU A 164 -8.76 -31.76 5.31
CA GLU A 164 -7.74 -32.59 5.98
C GLU A 164 -6.36 -31.92 5.91
N GLU A 165 -5.99 -31.37 4.74
CA GLU A 165 -4.77 -30.56 4.62
C GLU A 165 -4.86 -29.32 5.51
N GLY A 166 -6.01 -28.62 5.48
CA GLY A 166 -6.28 -27.47 6.33
C GLY A 166 -6.07 -27.76 7.80
N GLN A 167 -6.70 -28.81 8.32
CA GLN A 167 -6.63 -29.17 9.74
C GLN A 167 -5.21 -29.57 10.13
N ARG A 168 -4.48 -30.32 9.30
CA ARG A 168 -3.07 -30.65 9.56
C ARG A 168 -2.20 -29.40 9.70
N LEU A 169 -2.38 -28.41 8.81
CA LEU A 169 -1.63 -27.14 8.91
C LEU A 169 -2.03 -26.33 10.14
N LEU A 170 -3.30 -26.37 10.53
CA LEU A 170 -3.78 -25.71 11.74
C LEU A 170 -3.22 -26.35 13.01
N ASN A 171 -3.10 -27.68 13.06
CA ASN A 171 -2.48 -28.38 14.18
C ASN A 171 -1.00 -27.96 14.34
N ILE A 172 -0.25 -27.86 13.23
CA ILE A 172 1.13 -27.33 13.24
C ILE A 172 1.16 -25.89 13.78
N ALA A 173 0.20 -25.07 13.39
CA ALA A 173 0.12 -23.68 13.85
C ALA A 173 -0.20 -23.60 15.34
N GLU A 174 -1.13 -24.42 15.82
CA GLU A 174 -1.53 -24.53 17.22
C GLU A 174 -0.38 -25.00 18.13
N GLU A 175 0.31 -26.07 17.73
CA GLU A 175 1.49 -26.59 18.42
C GLU A 175 2.56 -25.50 18.51
N TRP A 176 2.89 -24.87 17.38
CA TRP A 176 3.86 -23.78 17.34
C TRP A 176 3.46 -22.60 18.24
N ALA A 177 2.20 -22.16 18.18
CA ALA A 177 1.75 -21.03 19.00
C ALA A 177 1.89 -21.35 20.49
N THR A 178 1.52 -22.57 20.89
CA THR A 178 1.66 -23.06 22.26
C THR A 178 3.12 -23.10 22.70
N GLU A 179 4.02 -23.64 21.87
CA GLU A 179 5.48 -23.67 22.14
C GLU A 179 6.08 -22.28 22.32
N MET A 180 5.57 -21.28 21.59
CA MET A 180 6.05 -19.90 21.63
C MET A 180 5.36 -19.04 22.69
N GLY A 181 4.40 -19.59 23.46
CA GLY A 181 3.61 -18.82 24.42
C GLY A 181 2.70 -17.78 23.76
N LEU A 182 2.32 -18.00 22.50
CA LEU A 182 1.41 -17.18 21.72
C LEU A 182 0.05 -17.88 21.59
N ARG A 183 -0.97 -17.14 21.12
CA ARG A 183 -2.31 -17.71 20.91
C ARG A 183 -2.97 -17.11 19.68
N PHE A 184 -3.77 -17.90 18.97
CA PHE A 184 -4.65 -17.38 17.92
C PHE A 184 -5.95 -16.85 18.50
N ASN A 185 -6.46 -15.77 17.93
CA ASN A 185 -7.81 -15.28 18.19
C ASN A 185 -8.79 -15.99 17.24
N VAL A 186 -9.32 -17.14 17.67
CA VAL A 186 -10.21 -17.98 16.84
C VAL A 186 -11.43 -17.21 16.31
N GLY A 187 -11.95 -16.25 17.08
CA GLY A 187 -13.07 -15.41 16.66
C GLY A 187 -12.74 -14.38 15.57
N LYS A 188 -11.46 -14.06 15.38
CA LYS A 188 -10.96 -13.22 14.28
C LYS A 188 -10.36 -14.03 13.13
N CYS A 189 -10.05 -15.31 13.35
CA CYS A 189 -9.76 -16.23 12.26
C CYS A 189 -10.99 -16.43 11.37
N GLY A 190 -10.80 -16.90 10.14
CA GLY A 190 -11.92 -17.15 9.23
C GLY A 190 -11.61 -18.16 8.15
N VAL A 191 -12.61 -18.95 7.77
CA VAL A 191 -12.53 -19.86 6.62
C VAL A 191 -13.40 -19.32 5.49
N VAL A 192 -12.84 -19.27 4.29
CA VAL A 192 -13.59 -18.94 3.08
C VAL A 192 -13.46 -20.11 2.11
N ALA A 193 -14.58 -20.80 1.87
CA ALA A 193 -14.64 -22.01 1.07
C ALA A 193 -16.02 -22.15 0.41
N ARG A 194 -16.07 -22.79 -0.77
CA ARG A 194 -17.32 -23.03 -1.52
C ARG A 194 -18.24 -24.06 -0.84
N ARG A 195 -17.65 -25.04 -0.17
CA ARG A 195 -18.37 -26.11 0.54
C ARG A 195 -18.23 -25.93 2.04
N PRO A 196 -19.19 -26.42 2.85
CA PRO A 196 -19.04 -26.48 4.30
C PRO A 196 -17.71 -27.16 4.66
N THR A 197 -16.84 -26.42 5.34
CA THR A 197 -15.48 -26.84 5.68
C THR A 197 -15.28 -26.55 7.16
N ARG A 198 -15.34 -27.61 7.98
CA ARG A 198 -15.16 -27.49 9.44
C ARG A 198 -13.69 -27.63 9.77
N LEU A 199 -13.11 -26.57 10.30
CA LEU A 199 -11.73 -26.50 10.77
C LEU A 199 -11.74 -25.95 12.19
N SER A 200 -10.80 -26.40 13.02
CA SER A 200 -10.71 -25.97 14.42
C SER A 200 -9.28 -25.67 14.86
N ILE A 201 -9.17 -24.82 15.87
CA ILE A 201 -7.94 -24.53 16.64
C ILE A 201 -8.34 -24.52 18.11
N TYR A 202 -7.57 -25.14 18.99
CA TYR A 202 -7.86 -25.27 20.43
C TYR A 202 -9.23 -25.91 20.69
N GLY A 203 -9.65 -26.84 19.84
CA GLY A 203 -10.98 -27.46 19.88
C GLY A 203 -12.14 -26.53 19.49
N GLN A 204 -11.88 -25.25 19.18
CA GLN A 204 -12.90 -24.28 18.77
C GLN A 204 -12.99 -24.23 17.24
N THR A 205 -14.21 -24.26 16.71
CA THR A 205 -14.44 -24.19 15.26
C THR A 205 -14.15 -22.78 14.74
N ILE A 206 -13.32 -22.66 13.71
CA ILE A 206 -13.09 -21.39 13.02
C ILE A 206 -14.36 -21.02 12.23
N PRO A 207 -14.86 -19.78 12.35
CA PRO A 207 -16.02 -19.33 11.58
C PRO A 207 -15.79 -19.45 10.07
N GLN A 208 -16.67 -20.17 9.37
CA GLN A 208 -16.74 -20.09 7.91
C GLN A 208 -17.58 -18.89 7.52
N VAL A 209 -17.00 -17.96 6.75
CA VAL A 209 -17.63 -16.71 6.34
C VAL A 209 -17.70 -16.61 4.82
N PRO A 210 -18.71 -15.93 4.26
CA PRO A 210 -18.81 -15.74 2.81
C PRO A 210 -17.69 -14.85 2.25
N SER A 211 -17.19 -13.91 3.05
CA SER A 211 -16.08 -13.01 2.71
C SER A 211 -15.29 -12.65 3.96
N TYR A 212 -13.97 -12.61 3.82
CA TYR A 212 -13.04 -12.22 4.88
C TYR A 212 -12.24 -10.97 4.49
N LYS A 213 -12.02 -10.04 5.42
CA LYS A 213 -11.23 -8.83 5.17
C LYS A 213 -9.75 -9.11 5.42
N TYR A 214 -9.03 -9.54 4.38
CA TYR A 214 -7.59 -9.81 4.44
C TYR A 214 -6.78 -8.59 3.98
N LEU A 215 -5.86 -8.09 4.81
CA LEU A 215 -5.01 -6.92 4.54
C LEU A 215 -5.80 -5.69 4.00
N GLY A 216 -7.01 -5.49 4.52
CA GLY A 216 -7.91 -4.40 4.15
C GLY A 216 -8.81 -4.66 2.93
N VAL A 217 -8.62 -5.75 2.20
CA VAL A 217 -9.38 -6.09 0.99
C VAL A 217 -10.29 -7.30 1.26
N PRO A 218 -11.60 -7.24 0.92
CA PRO A 218 -12.47 -8.41 1.03
C PRO A 218 -12.06 -9.52 0.06
N ARG A 219 -12.14 -10.75 0.54
CA ARG A 219 -11.74 -11.97 -0.15
C ARG A 219 -12.84 -13.01 0.05
N ASP A 220 -13.52 -13.40 -1.02
CA ASP A 220 -14.64 -14.35 -1.03
C ASP A 220 -14.21 -15.73 -1.56
N VAL A 221 -15.07 -16.54 -2.16
CA VAL A 221 -14.65 -17.82 -2.77
C VAL A 221 -14.09 -17.68 -4.18
N GLY A 222 -14.37 -16.56 -4.87
CA GLY A 222 -13.99 -16.28 -6.25
C GLY A 222 -12.68 -15.50 -6.38
N GLY A 223 -12.30 -14.72 -5.38
CA GLY A 223 -11.05 -13.95 -5.44
C GLY A 223 -11.09 -12.77 -4.49
N LEU A 224 -10.35 -11.74 -4.87
CA LEU A 224 -10.42 -10.44 -4.20
C LEU A 224 -11.64 -9.74 -4.77
N ASP A 225 -12.52 -9.26 -3.91
CA ASP A 225 -13.70 -8.51 -4.32
C ASP A 225 -13.35 -7.01 -4.38
N MET A 226 -12.92 -6.58 -5.56
CA MET A 226 -12.51 -5.18 -5.76
C MET A 226 -13.70 -4.21 -5.85
N VAL A 227 -14.91 -4.71 -6.12
CA VAL A 227 -16.13 -3.89 -6.13
C VAL A 227 -16.54 -3.58 -4.69
N ALA A 228 -16.65 -4.60 -3.83
CA ALA A 228 -16.94 -4.40 -2.41
C ALA A 228 -15.82 -3.62 -1.69
N TYR A 229 -14.55 -3.79 -2.13
CA TYR A 229 -13.45 -2.92 -1.68
C TYR A 229 -13.76 -1.45 -2.00
N LEU A 230 -14.11 -1.15 -3.26
CA LEU A 230 -14.38 0.22 -3.72
C LEU A 230 -15.55 0.86 -2.98
N ASP A 231 -16.64 0.15 -2.80
CA ASP A 231 -17.82 0.65 -2.09
C ASP A 231 -17.47 1.06 -0.65
N ARG A 232 -16.71 0.20 0.05
CA ARG A 232 -16.28 0.46 1.42
C ARG A 232 -15.33 1.66 1.51
N VAL A 233 -14.31 1.73 0.65
CA VAL A 233 -13.35 2.84 0.70
C VAL A 233 -13.99 4.14 0.24
N ASN A 234 -14.91 4.12 -0.73
CA ASN A 234 -15.66 5.31 -1.13
C ASN A 234 -16.56 5.81 -0.01
N THR A 235 -17.22 4.92 0.72
CA THR A 235 -18.01 5.27 1.91
C THR A 235 -17.13 5.94 2.97
N SER A 236 -15.98 5.33 3.27
CA SER A 236 -15.02 5.84 4.25
C SER A 236 -14.43 7.18 3.81
N MET A 237 -14.02 7.30 2.54
CA MET A 237 -13.49 8.54 1.97
C MET A 237 -14.52 9.66 1.99
N ARG A 238 -15.80 9.38 1.66
CA ARG A 238 -16.88 10.38 1.72
C ARG A 238 -17.10 10.87 3.14
N ALA A 239 -17.11 9.98 4.14
CA ALA A 239 -17.27 10.36 5.53
C ALA A 239 -16.14 11.30 6.00
N VAL A 240 -14.88 10.93 5.72
CA VAL A 240 -13.72 11.77 6.04
C VAL A 240 -13.70 13.06 5.25
N PHE A 241 -14.08 13.02 3.97
CA PHE A 241 -14.16 14.20 3.12
C PHE A 241 -15.18 15.21 3.65
N ARG A 242 -16.36 14.77 4.09
CA ARG A 242 -17.35 15.65 4.72
C ARG A 242 -16.80 16.35 5.97
N LEU A 243 -16.05 15.61 6.80
CA LEU A 243 -15.37 16.21 7.95
C LEU A 243 -14.35 17.26 7.51
N LEU A 244 -13.51 16.96 6.50
CA LEU A 244 -12.55 17.91 5.94
C LEU A 244 -13.24 19.17 5.40
N CYS A 245 -14.38 19.02 4.73
CA CYS A 245 -15.16 20.17 4.25
C CYS A 245 -15.64 21.05 5.40
N ALA A 246 -16.09 20.45 6.51
CA ALA A 246 -16.56 21.18 7.68
C ALA A 246 -15.43 21.92 8.43
N VAL A 247 -14.27 21.29 8.61
CA VAL A 247 -13.14 21.94 9.29
C VAL A 247 -12.35 22.90 8.38
N GLY A 248 -12.38 22.65 7.08
CA GLY A 248 -11.55 23.33 6.09
C GLY A 248 -12.22 24.50 5.37
N VAL A 249 -13.33 25.03 5.90
CA VAL A 249 -14.08 26.15 5.32
C VAL A 249 -13.17 27.36 5.06
N ARG A 250 -12.25 27.68 5.99
CA ARG A 250 -11.32 28.81 5.86
C ARG A 250 -9.96 28.45 5.26
N TRP A 251 -9.73 27.19 4.90
CA TRP A 251 -8.45 26.77 4.34
C TRP A 251 -8.26 27.29 2.92
N SER A 252 -7.01 27.63 2.57
CA SER A 252 -6.66 27.92 1.19
C SER A 252 -6.79 26.66 0.31
N GLY A 253 -6.98 26.85 -1.00
CA GLY A 253 -7.06 25.73 -1.96
C GLY A 253 -5.84 24.81 -1.90
N ALA A 254 -4.66 25.36 -1.61
CA ALA A 254 -3.42 24.61 -1.41
C ALA A 254 -3.51 23.62 -0.24
N VAL A 255 -3.97 24.10 0.91
CA VAL A 255 -4.14 23.30 2.13
C VAL A 255 -5.21 22.24 1.89
N ARG A 256 -6.36 22.63 1.32
CA ARG A 256 -7.43 21.69 0.94
C ARG A 256 -6.92 20.56 0.04
N LEU A 257 -6.16 20.89 -1.01
CA LEU A 257 -5.58 19.92 -1.94
C LEU A 257 -4.60 18.97 -1.25
N ARG A 258 -3.71 19.49 -0.40
CA ARG A 258 -2.71 18.69 0.32
C ARG A 258 -3.38 17.77 1.33
N THR A 259 -4.33 18.28 2.11
CA THR A 259 -5.06 17.48 3.10
C THR A 259 -5.95 16.43 2.43
N TYR A 260 -6.63 16.76 1.33
CA TYR A 260 -7.39 15.78 0.53
C TYR A 260 -6.49 14.65 0.01
N LYS A 261 -5.30 14.98 -0.52
CA LYS A 261 -4.32 13.99 -0.97
C LYS A 261 -3.79 13.11 0.17
N ALA A 262 -3.48 13.72 1.32
CA ALA A 262 -2.87 13.01 2.44
C ALA A 262 -3.87 12.10 3.18
N VAL A 263 -5.13 12.54 3.32
CA VAL A 263 -6.12 11.89 4.18
C VAL A 263 -7.18 11.14 3.38
N CYS A 264 -7.85 11.77 2.42
CA CYS A 264 -8.92 11.10 1.66
C CYS A 264 -8.35 10.14 0.62
N ARG A 265 -7.44 10.61 -0.24
CA ARG A 265 -6.90 9.76 -1.31
C ARG A 265 -6.12 8.56 -0.79
N SER A 266 -5.43 8.68 0.34
CA SER A 266 -4.67 7.57 0.94
C SER A 266 -5.56 6.38 1.32
N ILE A 267 -6.83 6.61 1.67
CA ILE A 267 -7.81 5.57 1.97
C ILE A 267 -8.20 4.79 0.71
N GLY A 268 -8.56 5.48 -0.38
CA GLY A 268 -9.04 4.81 -1.60
C GLY A 268 -7.93 4.20 -2.45
N GLU A 269 -6.74 4.81 -2.46
CA GLU A 269 -5.65 4.43 -3.37
C GLU A 269 -4.85 3.21 -2.91
N TYR A 270 -5.04 2.74 -1.67
CA TYR A 270 -4.33 1.57 -1.14
C TYR A 270 -4.51 0.30 -1.99
N GLY A 271 -5.71 0.00 -2.46
CA GLY A 271 -6.04 -1.15 -3.33
C GLY A 271 -6.26 -0.78 -4.80
N ALA A 272 -6.09 0.49 -5.18
CA ALA A 272 -6.44 1.01 -6.50
C ALA A 272 -5.69 0.35 -7.67
N SER A 273 -4.43 -0.06 -7.46
CA SER A 273 -3.67 -0.79 -8.48
C SER A 273 -4.32 -2.13 -8.82
N LEU A 274 -4.83 -2.85 -7.82
CA LEU A 274 -5.53 -4.13 -8.00
C LEU A 274 -6.91 -3.93 -8.61
N VAL A 275 -7.61 -2.82 -8.30
CA VAL A 275 -8.86 -2.45 -8.98
C VAL A 275 -8.61 -2.33 -10.47
N ALA A 276 -7.60 -1.55 -10.86
CA ALA A 276 -7.27 -1.38 -12.28
C ALA A 276 -6.86 -2.71 -12.93
N LEU A 277 -6.08 -3.57 -12.27
CA LEU A 277 -5.65 -4.84 -12.87
C LEU A 277 -6.79 -5.87 -13.00
N LEU A 278 -7.71 -5.95 -12.03
CA LEU A 278 -8.77 -6.95 -12.02
C LEU A 278 -9.99 -6.54 -12.83
N LEU A 279 -10.32 -5.24 -12.87
CA LEU A 279 -11.54 -4.76 -13.53
C LEU A 279 -11.31 -4.24 -14.96
N GLN A 280 -10.05 -4.13 -15.43
CA GLN A 280 -9.75 -3.70 -16.82
C GLN A 280 -9.99 -4.79 -17.87
N ASP A 281 -9.90 -6.07 -17.53
CA ASP A 281 -10.00 -7.21 -18.47
C ASP A 281 -11.45 -7.73 -18.62
N SER A 282 -12.42 -7.05 -17.99
CA SER A 282 -13.84 -7.42 -18.10
C SER A 282 -14.43 -6.80 -19.37
N THR A 283 -15.00 -7.62 -20.25
CA THR A 283 -15.71 -7.24 -21.48
C THR A 283 -16.96 -6.36 -21.27
N ILE A 284 -17.24 -5.96 -20.03
CA ILE A 284 -18.38 -5.15 -19.58
C ILE A 284 -17.82 -3.86 -18.96
N PRO A 285 -18.51 -2.70 -19.05
CA PRO A 285 -18.16 -1.45 -18.35
C PRO A 285 -18.23 -1.53 -16.82
N LEU A 286 -17.80 -2.64 -16.21
CA LEU A 286 -17.68 -2.84 -14.76
C LEU A 286 -16.74 -1.82 -14.13
N LEU A 287 -15.64 -1.46 -14.78
CA LEU A 287 -14.71 -0.47 -14.23
C LEU A 287 -15.33 0.93 -14.16
N SER A 288 -16.00 1.40 -15.22
CA SER A 288 -16.64 2.72 -15.20
C SER A 288 -17.81 2.78 -14.22
N VAL A 289 -18.59 1.69 -14.12
CA VAL A 289 -19.67 1.60 -13.13
C VAL A 289 -19.10 1.58 -11.71
N ALA A 290 -18.07 0.76 -11.44
CA ALA A 290 -17.43 0.67 -10.13
C ALA A 290 -16.72 1.98 -9.72
N LEU A 291 -16.26 2.78 -10.69
CA LEU A 291 -15.63 4.07 -10.42
C LEU A 291 -16.61 5.22 -10.25
N ALA A 292 -17.90 5.08 -10.59
CA ALA A 292 -18.87 6.17 -10.53
C ALA A 292 -18.90 6.89 -9.16
N ALA A 293 -18.82 6.13 -8.07
CA ALA A 293 -18.74 6.71 -6.73
C ALA A 293 -17.44 7.48 -6.49
N SER A 294 -16.32 6.97 -7.00
CA SER A 294 -15.01 7.62 -6.94
C SER A 294 -14.98 8.91 -7.77
N ASP A 295 -15.61 8.90 -8.93
CA ASP A 295 -15.72 10.06 -9.84
C ASP A 295 -16.60 11.15 -9.23
N SER A 296 -17.74 10.79 -8.64
CA SER A 296 -18.57 11.71 -7.86
C SER A 296 -17.78 12.38 -6.75
N LEU A 297 -17.03 11.60 -5.95
CA LEU A 297 -16.22 12.17 -4.87
C LEU A 297 -15.07 13.05 -5.40
N HIS A 298 -14.47 12.67 -6.54
CA HIS A 298 -13.45 13.48 -7.20
C HIS A 298 -14.01 14.84 -7.64
N THR A 299 -15.19 14.85 -8.25
CA THR A 299 -15.93 16.06 -8.65
C THR A 299 -16.19 16.96 -7.44
N ASP A 300 -16.67 16.40 -6.32
CA ASP A 300 -16.90 17.14 -5.07
C ASP A 300 -15.61 17.72 -4.51
N ALA A 301 -14.53 16.94 -4.55
CA ALA A 301 -13.22 17.36 -4.05
C ALA A 301 -12.65 18.50 -4.87
N VAL A 302 -12.73 18.45 -6.20
CA VAL A 302 -12.27 19.54 -7.07
C VAL A 302 -13.02 20.83 -6.73
N ARG A 303 -14.36 20.79 -6.66
CA ARG A 303 -15.20 21.94 -6.28
C ARG A 303 -14.79 22.55 -4.94
N TRP A 304 -14.62 21.70 -3.93
CA TRP A 304 -14.23 22.13 -2.60
C TRP A 304 -12.81 22.75 -2.58
N ILE A 305 -11.86 22.14 -3.28
CA ILE A 305 -10.47 22.62 -3.35
C ILE A 305 -10.40 23.98 -4.03
N THR A 306 -11.17 24.19 -5.10
CA THR A 306 -11.16 25.41 -5.91
C THR A 306 -12.10 26.49 -5.39
N SER A 307 -12.99 26.15 -4.44
CA SER A 307 -14.10 27.01 -3.98
C SER A 307 -15.05 27.41 -5.10
N THR A 308 -15.21 26.57 -6.12
CA THR A 308 -16.14 26.82 -7.24
C THR A 308 -17.49 26.17 -6.94
N GLY A 309 -18.59 26.86 -7.28
CA GLY A 309 -19.94 26.33 -7.07
C GLY A 309 -20.25 25.08 -7.92
N SER A 310 -19.56 24.94 -9.05
CA SER A 310 -19.67 23.82 -9.98
C SER A 310 -18.30 23.20 -10.24
N HIS A 311 -18.31 21.96 -10.74
CA HIS A 311 -17.11 21.30 -11.24
C HIS A 311 -16.80 21.84 -12.63
N THR A 312 -15.56 22.31 -12.82
CA THR A 312 -15.14 22.93 -14.07
C THR A 312 -13.77 22.43 -14.50
N ALA A 313 -13.54 22.41 -15.82
CA ALA A 313 -12.25 22.04 -16.40
C ALA A 313 -11.10 22.94 -15.88
N LEU A 314 -11.40 24.22 -15.59
CA LEU A 314 -10.45 25.12 -14.96
C LEU A 314 -10.07 24.66 -13.55
N GLY A 315 -11.06 24.24 -12.74
CA GLY A 315 -10.81 23.66 -11.42
C GLY A 315 -9.95 22.40 -11.42
N GLU A 316 -10.19 21.51 -12.39
CA GLU A 316 -9.36 20.33 -12.64
C GLU A 316 -7.91 20.73 -12.99
N SER A 317 -7.74 21.70 -13.89
CA SER A 317 -6.43 22.19 -14.33
C SER A 317 -5.62 22.80 -13.16
N MET A 318 -6.27 23.65 -12.36
CA MET A 318 -5.68 24.30 -11.18
C MET A 318 -5.22 23.29 -10.13
N SER A 319 -6.08 22.33 -9.77
CA SER A 319 -5.72 21.27 -8.82
C SER A 319 -4.68 20.29 -9.38
N GLY A 320 -4.75 20.05 -10.69
CA GLY A 320 -4.15 18.92 -11.39
C GLY A 320 -4.29 17.62 -10.63
N LEU A 321 -5.47 17.39 -10.06
CA LEU A 321 -5.89 16.06 -9.66
C LEU A 321 -6.21 15.30 -10.95
N LEU A 322 -5.58 14.14 -11.12
CA LEU A 322 -5.95 13.25 -12.19
C LEU A 322 -7.29 12.56 -11.82
N PRO A 323 -8.19 12.30 -12.78
CA PRO A 323 -9.37 11.49 -12.55
C PRO A 323 -9.03 10.12 -11.94
N PRO A 324 -9.93 9.52 -11.13
CA PRO A 324 -9.73 8.19 -10.52
C PRO A 324 -9.23 7.13 -11.49
N ALA A 325 -9.85 6.99 -12.67
CA ALA A 325 -9.47 6.00 -13.67
C ALA A 325 -7.99 6.11 -14.10
N LEU A 326 -7.52 7.34 -14.37
CA LEU A 326 -6.12 7.58 -14.73
C LEU A 326 -5.19 7.33 -13.54
N ARG A 327 -5.57 7.76 -12.32
CA ARG A 327 -4.76 7.49 -11.11
C ARG A 327 -4.58 5.99 -10.88
N PHE A 328 -5.66 5.23 -10.99
CA PHE A 328 -5.64 3.79 -10.71
C PHE A 328 -4.81 3.05 -11.77
N ARG A 329 -4.92 3.45 -13.04
CA ARG A 329 -4.07 2.98 -14.14
C ARG A 329 -2.58 3.29 -13.92
N LEU A 330 -2.24 4.48 -13.42
CA LEU A 330 -0.86 4.81 -13.10
C LEU A 330 -0.35 3.98 -11.90
N LEU A 331 -1.18 3.80 -10.87
CA LEU A 331 -0.86 2.97 -9.71
C LEU A 331 -0.68 1.49 -10.08
N SER A 332 -1.43 0.95 -11.04
CA SER A 332 -1.19 -0.40 -11.53
C SER A 332 0.18 -0.53 -12.18
N ALA A 333 0.59 0.44 -13.00
CA ALA A 333 1.95 0.46 -13.55
C ALA A 333 3.02 0.49 -12.44
N ALA A 334 2.80 1.25 -11.36
CA ALA A 334 3.72 1.29 -10.21
C ALA A 334 3.81 -0.05 -9.47
N LEU A 335 2.68 -0.73 -9.27
CA LEU A 335 2.67 -2.07 -8.70
C LEU A 335 3.43 -3.05 -9.61
N VAL A 336 3.13 -3.07 -10.92
CA VAL A 336 3.80 -3.96 -11.87
C VAL A 336 5.30 -3.68 -11.90
N HIS A 337 5.72 -2.42 -11.93
CA HIS A 337 7.13 -2.06 -11.83
C HIS A 337 7.76 -2.59 -10.54
N HIS A 338 7.11 -2.42 -9.38
CA HIS A 338 7.58 -2.96 -8.11
C HIS A 338 7.73 -4.48 -8.15
N LEU A 339 6.75 -5.21 -8.67
CA LEU A 339 6.80 -6.67 -8.79
C LEU A 339 7.91 -7.13 -9.74
N GLN A 340 8.09 -6.45 -10.87
CA GLN A 340 9.16 -6.73 -11.86
C GLN A 340 10.57 -6.39 -11.34
N GLN A 341 10.69 -5.54 -10.32
CA GLN A 341 11.94 -5.19 -9.66
C GLN A 341 12.11 -5.91 -8.30
N SER A 342 11.13 -6.70 -7.88
CA SER A 342 11.16 -7.41 -6.60
C SER A 342 12.21 -8.53 -6.59
N ASN A 343 12.60 -8.98 -5.40
CA ASN A 343 13.58 -10.05 -5.23
C ASN A 343 13.15 -11.33 -5.97
N VAL A 344 14.10 -12.11 -6.51
CA VAL A 344 13.82 -13.41 -7.17
C VAL A 344 13.08 -14.41 -6.27
N HIS A 345 13.25 -14.29 -4.95
CA HIS A 345 12.55 -15.08 -3.94
C HIS A 345 11.17 -14.51 -3.58
N ASN A 346 10.72 -13.42 -4.19
CA ASN A 346 9.34 -12.97 -4.03
C ASN A 346 8.40 -13.96 -4.74
N PRO A 347 7.37 -14.51 -4.05
CA PRO A 347 6.49 -15.51 -4.63
C PRO A 347 5.75 -15.01 -5.88
N VAL A 348 5.36 -13.73 -5.93
CA VAL A 348 4.70 -13.14 -7.10
C VAL A 348 5.64 -13.10 -8.30
N ARG A 349 6.93 -12.81 -8.09
CA ARG A 349 7.92 -12.84 -9.18
C ARG A 349 8.06 -14.24 -9.78
N SER A 350 8.06 -15.28 -8.94
CA SER A 350 8.05 -16.67 -9.40
C SER A 350 6.75 -17.08 -10.09
N LEU A 351 5.61 -16.48 -9.74
CA LEU A 351 4.34 -16.71 -10.44
C LEU A 351 4.36 -16.09 -11.85
N LEU A 352 4.93 -14.90 -11.98
CA LEU A 352 5.03 -14.17 -13.24
C LEU A 352 6.03 -14.79 -14.24
N SER A 353 7.02 -15.55 -13.77
CA SER A 353 7.97 -16.24 -14.67
C SER A 353 7.40 -17.51 -15.32
N ARG A 354 6.16 -17.92 -15.01
CA ARG A 354 5.50 -19.01 -15.72
C ARG A 354 5.10 -18.55 -17.12
N THR A 355 5.43 -19.34 -18.13
CA THR A 355 4.54 -19.53 -19.29
C THR A 355 3.27 -20.20 -18.75
N LEU A 356 2.34 -19.39 -18.25
CA LEU A 356 1.04 -19.89 -17.81
C LEU A 356 0.37 -20.54 -19.03
N PRO A 357 -0.18 -21.76 -18.93
CA PRO A 357 -1.16 -22.21 -19.90
C PRO A 357 -2.25 -21.13 -19.94
N THR A 358 -2.53 -20.65 -21.14
CA THR A 358 -2.95 -19.28 -21.46
C THR A 358 -4.32 -18.83 -20.95
N SER A 359 -4.96 -19.51 -19.99
CA SER A 359 -6.43 -19.40 -19.84
C SER A 359 -7.05 -19.18 -18.45
N SER A 360 -6.39 -19.28 -17.29
CA SER A 360 -7.15 -19.31 -16.00
C SER A 360 -7.02 -18.14 -15.01
N SER A 361 -6.00 -17.28 -15.07
CA SER A 361 -5.87 -16.13 -14.14
C SER A 361 -5.91 -14.79 -14.86
N VAL A 362 -6.99 -14.04 -14.63
CA VAL A 362 -7.18 -12.66 -15.13
C VAL A 362 -6.11 -11.74 -14.56
N LEU A 363 -5.80 -11.84 -13.27
CA LEU A 363 -4.86 -10.94 -12.60
C LEU A 363 -3.42 -11.08 -13.10
N LEU A 364 -2.89 -12.31 -13.21
CA LEU A 364 -1.53 -12.52 -13.72
C LEU A 364 -1.41 -12.11 -15.18
N ARG A 365 -2.48 -12.32 -15.98
CA ARG A 365 -2.55 -11.83 -17.35
C ARG A 365 -2.46 -10.31 -17.37
N SER A 366 -3.33 -9.61 -16.64
CA SER A 366 -3.32 -8.15 -16.53
C SER A 366 -2.00 -7.58 -16.04
N ILE A 367 -1.30 -8.25 -15.11
CA ILE A 367 0.03 -7.85 -14.65
C ILE A 367 1.06 -7.99 -15.79
N SER A 368 1.02 -9.09 -16.52
CA SER A 368 1.97 -9.40 -17.60
C SER A 368 1.75 -8.53 -18.84
N SER A 369 0.50 -8.20 -19.16
CA SER A 369 0.11 -7.38 -20.30
C SER A 369 -0.19 -5.92 -19.93
N CYS A 370 0.22 -5.47 -18.73
CA CYS A 370 -0.12 -4.15 -18.20
C CYS A 370 0.29 -3.02 -19.16
N HIS A 371 -0.69 -2.47 -19.87
CA HIS A 371 -0.47 -1.50 -20.92
C HIS A 371 0.22 -0.23 -20.39
N ALA A 372 -0.22 0.29 -19.23
CA ALA A 372 0.38 1.45 -18.61
C ALA A 372 1.85 1.24 -18.22
N TYR A 373 2.23 0.03 -17.80
CA TYR A 373 3.64 -0.28 -17.54
C TYR A 373 4.47 -0.33 -18.83
N ASN A 374 3.92 -0.89 -19.92
CA ASN A 374 4.58 -0.89 -21.22
C ASN A 374 4.79 0.53 -21.78
N GLU A 375 3.81 1.43 -21.60
CA GLU A 375 3.96 2.85 -21.93
C GLU A 375 5.10 3.50 -21.15
N TYR A 376 5.22 3.22 -19.85
CA TYR A 376 6.33 3.69 -19.04
C TYR A 376 7.68 3.19 -19.57
N LEU A 377 7.79 1.90 -19.90
CA LEU A 377 9.03 1.35 -20.47
C LEU A 377 9.38 2.01 -21.81
N GLY A 378 8.38 2.28 -22.66
CA GLY A 378 8.56 3.04 -23.89
C GLY A 378 9.09 4.46 -23.63
N ALA A 379 8.44 5.20 -22.74
CA ALA A 379 8.86 6.55 -22.35
C ALA A 379 10.26 6.58 -21.75
N ALA A 380 10.61 5.61 -20.90
CA ALA A 380 11.94 5.51 -20.30
C ALA A 380 13.03 5.22 -21.34
N ARG A 381 12.74 4.38 -22.34
CA ARG A 381 13.66 4.11 -23.46
C ARG A 381 13.87 5.34 -24.34
N LEU A 382 12.81 6.08 -24.65
CA LEU A 382 12.89 7.33 -25.42
C LEU A 382 13.70 8.39 -24.67
N HIS A 383 13.40 8.61 -23.39
CA HIS A 383 14.14 9.54 -22.54
C HIS A 383 15.65 9.19 -22.47
N ALA A 384 15.98 7.90 -22.41
CA ALA A 384 17.37 7.44 -22.43
C ALA A 384 18.07 7.69 -23.78
N ARG A 385 17.35 7.61 -24.92
CA ARG A 385 17.90 7.90 -26.25
C ARG A 385 18.15 9.39 -26.44
N GLU A 386 17.20 10.24 -26.06
CA GLU A 386 17.33 11.70 -26.15
C GLU A 386 18.47 12.25 -25.29
N ALA A 387 18.71 11.63 -24.13
CA ALA A 387 19.85 11.98 -23.27
C ALA A 387 21.22 11.69 -23.93
N ARG A 388 21.31 10.68 -24.82
CA ARG A 388 22.55 10.34 -25.53
C ARG A 388 22.82 11.24 -26.73
N GLY A 389 21.78 11.74 -27.40
CA GLY A 389 21.91 12.53 -28.63
C GLY A 389 22.33 14.00 -28.44
N ARG A 390 22.27 14.55 -27.21
CA ARG A 390 22.48 16.00 -26.96
C ARG A 390 23.82 16.37 -26.31
N GLY A 391 24.83 15.48 -26.31
CA GLY A 391 26.17 15.77 -25.75
C GLY A 391 26.19 16.21 -24.27
N SER A 392 25.05 16.10 -23.56
CA SER A 392 24.83 16.65 -22.24
C SER A 392 25.12 15.58 -21.18
N ALA A 393 25.67 16.00 -20.04
CA ALA A 393 25.94 15.17 -18.87
C ALA A 393 24.81 14.16 -18.63
N ARG A 394 25.15 12.88 -18.38
CA ARG A 394 24.23 11.74 -18.21
C ARG A 394 22.96 12.15 -17.44
N LYS A 395 21.87 12.47 -18.15
CA LYS A 395 20.57 12.74 -17.50
C LYS A 395 20.14 11.50 -16.73
N ALA A 396 19.67 11.69 -15.51
CA ALA A 396 19.15 10.61 -14.68
C ALA A 396 18.03 9.83 -15.41
N PRO A 397 17.92 8.51 -15.21
CA PRO A 397 16.87 7.71 -15.83
C PRO A 397 15.48 8.20 -15.40
N LEU A 398 14.50 8.10 -16.32
CA LEU A 398 13.12 8.46 -16.03
C LEU A 398 12.57 7.54 -14.93
N THR A 399 12.22 8.12 -13.79
CA THR A 399 11.60 7.40 -12.67
C THR A 399 10.09 7.33 -12.84
N MET A 400 9.42 6.36 -12.17
CA MET A 400 7.95 6.31 -12.10
C MET A 400 7.34 7.62 -11.62
N ARG A 401 7.97 8.27 -10.62
CA ARG A 401 7.55 9.59 -10.13
C ARG A 401 7.64 10.67 -11.21
N GLY A 402 8.73 10.67 -11.97
CA GLY A 402 8.91 11.57 -13.11
C GLY A 402 7.86 11.35 -14.19
N TRP A 403 7.58 10.09 -14.52
CA TRP A 403 6.55 9.71 -15.49
C TRP A 403 5.14 10.10 -15.04
N PHE A 404 4.78 9.91 -13.77
CA PHE A 404 3.50 10.40 -13.22
C PHE A 404 3.41 11.94 -13.30
N GLY A 405 4.53 12.62 -13.07
CA GLY A 405 4.64 14.06 -13.25
C GLY A 405 4.35 14.49 -14.69
N MET A 406 4.87 13.77 -15.68
CA MET A 406 4.58 14.00 -17.10
C MET A 406 3.09 13.83 -17.42
N TRP A 407 2.47 12.74 -16.99
CA TRP A 407 1.03 12.52 -17.18
C TRP A 407 0.18 13.63 -16.56
N ARG A 408 0.54 14.06 -15.34
CA ARG A 408 -0.13 15.19 -14.69
C ARG A 408 0.01 16.48 -15.49
N ARG A 409 1.20 16.80 -16.01
CA ARG A 409 1.43 17.99 -16.84
C ARG A 409 0.64 17.92 -18.15
N ASN A 410 0.69 16.79 -18.84
CA ASN A 410 -0.03 16.57 -20.09
C ASN A 410 -1.54 16.70 -19.86
N TRP A 411 -2.09 16.06 -18.82
CA TRP A 411 -3.50 16.18 -18.47
C TRP A 411 -3.95 17.64 -18.23
N VAL A 412 -3.13 18.40 -17.51
CA VAL A 412 -3.37 19.83 -17.26
C VAL A 412 -3.30 20.64 -18.55
N ALA A 413 -2.40 20.29 -19.48
CA ALA A 413 -2.19 21.01 -20.72
C ALA A 413 -3.19 20.67 -21.83
N THR A 414 -3.66 19.43 -21.93
CA THR A 414 -4.47 18.95 -23.06
C THR A 414 -5.92 18.70 -22.65
N ALA A 415 -6.17 17.76 -21.74
CA ALA A 415 -7.51 17.31 -21.38
C ALA A 415 -8.31 18.37 -20.61
N THR A 416 -7.61 19.20 -19.83
CA THR A 416 -8.20 20.29 -19.04
C THR A 416 -7.53 21.63 -19.34
N GLY A 417 -6.84 21.73 -20.49
CA GLY A 417 -5.95 22.81 -20.99
C GLY A 417 -6.50 24.24 -21.05
N VAL A 418 -7.54 24.53 -20.28
CA VAL A 418 -8.27 25.79 -20.23
C VAL A 418 -7.43 26.90 -19.59
N LEU A 419 -6.47 26.61 -18.70
CA LEU A 419 -5.64 27.66 -18.09
C LEU A 419 -4.85 28.48 -19.11
N GLY A 420 -4.21 27.82 -20.09
CA GLY A 420 -3.44 28.50 -21.14
C GLY A 420 -4.33 29.25 -22.14
N ALA A 421 -5.53 28.73 -22.42
CA ALA A 421 -6.50 29.32 -23.34
C ALA A 421 -7.27 30.53 -22.75
N ARG A 422 -7.30 30.68 -21.42
CA ARG A 422 -7.94 31.81 -20.71
C ARG A 422 -7.03 33.03 -20.55
N ILE A 423 -5.81 32.96 -21.08
CA ILE A 423 -4.83 34.04 -21.14
C ILE A 423 -4.69 34.44 -22.61
N SER A 424 -5.25 35.58 -23.01
CA SER A 424 -5.15 36.04 -24.41
C SER A 424 -3.70 36.35 -24.78
N PRO A 425 -3.24 36.03 -26.01
CA PRO A 425 -1.94 36.46 -26.52
C PRO A 425 -1.72 37.99 -26.44
N ALA A 426 -2.79 38.78 -26.59
CA ALA A 426 -2.74 40.25 -26.51
C ALA A 426 -2.61 40.79 -25.07
N GLN A 427 -2.78 39.93 -24.06
CA GLN A 427 -2.70 40.30 -22.64
C GLN A 427 -1.35 39.90 -22.00
N ARG A 428 -0.43 39.34 -22.79
CA ARG A 428 0.95 39.07 -22.37
C ARG A 428 1.78 40.25 -22.83
N ASP A 429 2.15 41.14 -21.92
CA ASP A 429 3.07 42.21 -22.27
C ASP A 429 4.51 41.67 -22.42
N GLY A 430 5.37 42.42 -23.13
CA GLY A 430 6.75 42.03 -23.41
C GLY A 430 7.66 41.92 -22.16
N GLY A 431 7.12 42.15 -20.97
CA GLY A 431 7.79 42.05 -19.67
C GLY A 431 7.26 40.93 -18.76
N GLY A 432 6.34 40.08 -19.24
CA GLY A 432 5.86 38.89 -18.53
C GLY A 432 4.70 39.12 -17.54
N VAL A 433 4.11 40.31 -17.49
CA VAL A 433 2.95 40.64 -16.65
C VAL A 433 1.66 40.38 -17.44
N ASP A 434 0.81 39.50 -16.94
CA ASP A 434 -0.49 39.22 -17.57
C ASP A 434 -1.51 40.32 -17.25
N GLY A 435 -1.96 41.07 -18.25
CA GLY A 435 -2.85 42.22 -18.08
C GLY A 435 -4.29 41.90 -17.64
N SER A 436 -4.78 40.66 -17.79
CA SER A 436 -6.06 40.20 -17.20
C SER A 436 -6.38 38.73 -17.51
N LEU A 437 -6.87 37.97 -16.51
CA LEU A 437 -7.49 36.66 -16.73
C LEU A 437 -8.93 36.86 -17.25
N ALA A 438 -9.24 36.40 -18.45
CA ALA A 438 -10.60 36.46 -19.03
C ALA A 438 -11.52 35.36 -18.44
N ILE A 439 -11.79 35.47 -17.14
CA ILE A 439 -12.66 34.55 -16.40
C ILE A 439 -13.87 35.32 -15.87
N VAL A 440 -15.05 35.02 -16.44
CA VAL A 440 -16.31 35.71 -16.11
C VAL A 440 -16.74 35.39 -14.67
N ASP A 441 -16.67 34.12 -14.27
CA ASP A 441 -17.05 33.70 -12.91
C ASP A 441 -16.07 34.25 -11.86
N GLY A 442 -16.61 34.93 -10.84
CA GLY A 442 -15.81 35.60 -9.83
C GLY A 442 -15.06 34.62 -8.90
N ALA A 443 -15.60 33.43 -8.65
CA ALA A 443 -14.94 32.43 -7.80
C ALA A 443 -13.78 31.76 -8.54
N GLU A 444 -13.99 31.40 -9.81
CA GLU A 444 -12.95 30.89 -10.70
C GLU A 444 -11.81 31.90 -10.90
N ARG A 445 -12.15 33.19 -11.08
CA ARG A 445 -11.14 34.26 -11.22
C ARG A 445 -10.25 34.36 -10.00
N ARG A 446 -10.82 34.34 -8.79
CA ARG A 446 -10.06 34.33 -7.52
C ARG A 446 -9.18 33.09 -7.39
N ALA A 447 -9.71 31.92 -7.73
CA ALA A 447 -8.96 30.66 -7.67
C ALA A 447 -7.78 30.64 -8.64
N ALA A 448 -7.97 31.13 -9.87
CA ALA A 448 -6.94 31.23 -10.90
C ALA A 448 -5.86 32.26 -10.53
N ALA A 449 -6.24 33.41 -9.98
CA ALA A 449 -5.29 34.38 -9.44
C ALA A 449 -4.46 33.78 -8.29
N ALA A 450 -5.09 33.10 -7.33
CA ALA A 450 -4.39 32.42 -6.23
C ALA A 450 -3.45 31.31 -6.74
N TRP A 451 -3.86 30.56 -7.76
CA TRP A 451 -3.02 29.55 -8.41
C TRP A 451 -1.79 30.19 -9.06
N ARG A 452 -2.00 31.27 -9.83
CA ARG A 452 -0.95 31.96 -10.58
C ARG A 452 0.05 32.69 -9.68
N CYS A 453 -0.41 33.29 -8.58
CA CYS A 453 0.45 33.90 -7.56
C CYS A 453 1.21 32.87 -6.71
N GLY A 454 1.21 31.59 -7.09
CA GLY A 454 1.93 30.54 -6.39
C GLY A 454 1.33 30.14 -5.03
N ALA A 455 0.16 30.67 -4.65
CA ALA A 455 -0.45 30.38 -3.34
C ALA A 455 -0.85 28.90 -3.18
N TRP A 456 -0.93 28.15 -4.29
CA TRP A 456 -1.15 26.71 -4.29
C TRP A 456 0.11 25.90 -3.99
N LEU A 457 1.30 26.55 -3.98
CA LEU A 457 2.61 25.95 -3.68
C LEU A 457 2.79 24.61 -4.40
N LEU A 458 2.48 24.61 -5.70
CA LEU A 458 2.50 23.44 -6.55
C LEU A 458 3.85 23.24 -7.26
N ASP A 459 4.83 24.12 -7.04
CA ASP A 459 6.09 24.22 -7.82
C ASP A 459 5.82 24.05 -9.31
N ARG A 460 4.93 24.91 -9.82
CA ARG A 460 4.55 24.93 -11.22
C ARG A 460 4.95 26.27 -11.79
N ASP A 461 5.78 26.23 -12.82
CA ASP A 461 5.89 27.35 -13.73
C ASP A 461 4.54 27.52 -14.43
N CYS A 462 4.16 28.78 -14.67
CA CYS A 462 3.05 29.09 -15.56
C CYS A 462 3.23 28.27 -16.87
N ILE A 463 2.14 27.84 -17.51
CA ILE A 463 2.21 27.22 -18.85
C ILE A 463 2.91 28.16 -19.85
N CYS A 464 2.92 29.47 -19.56
CA CYS A 464 3.62 30.51 -20.28
C CYS A 464 5.14 30.61 -20.01
N GLY A 465 5.68 29.97 -18.98
CA GLY A 465 7.12 29.96 -18.67
C GLY A 465 7.68 31.21 -17.96
N GLU A 466 6.84 32.23 -17.72
CA GLU A 466 7.25 33.52 -17.12
C GLU A 466 7.20 33.48 -15.57
N ALA A 467 8.15 34.17 -14.93
CA ALA A 467 8.21 34.38 -13.48
C ALA A 467 7.35 35.58 -13.05
N PHE A 468 6.67 35.50 -11.90
CA PHE A 468 5.77 36.57 -11.45
C PHE A 468 6.54 37.75 -10.85
N ASN A 469 6.54 38.88 -11.55
CA ASN A 469 6.73 40.23 -11.01
C ASN A 469 5.34 40.82 -10.67
N ARG A 470 5.23 41.40 -9.47
CA ARG A 470 3.99 41.94 -8.91
C ARG A 470 3.41 43.09 -9.72
#